data_AF-D8TN68-F1
#
_entry.id   AF-D8TN68-F1
#
_cell.length_a   1.000
_cell.length_b   1.000
_cell.length_c   1.000
_cell.angle_alpha   90.00
_cell.angle_beta   90.00
_cell.angle_gamma   90.00
#
_symmetry.space_group_name_H-M   'P 1'
#
loop_
_entity.id
_entity.type
_entity.pdbx_description
1 polymer ?
#
loop_
_entity_poly.entity_id
_entity_poly.type
_entity_poly.pdbx_seq_one_letter_code
_entity_poly.pdbx_strand_id
1 'polypeptide(L)'
;MAVLDLPPTLDQVAQLQARMLEALQGGAAQLKTVLPAEQLVAILRATEAELRQEPSLVEISVEEPHVQVFVFGDTHGHFPDVAHMLKEIGYPSPTRVLVFNGDYVDRGSWGVELLTLLCCLKCAAPNSVYLLRGNHESSSCTKWYGYSQEVRAKYDKQSKEVYSASKKLFSVMPLAALVQRNTLVMHGGLFRKPPEPRRGAKRRKPGHLGRPGGPSALEPGTLDHLRHANKGGMDPDGVGSSLVATDVLWSDPVAAPGFFENDARGVGLVFGPDITEAFLRANGLRLIIRSHEGPDARDKRSDLPQVLQGYSFDHNTPAGQLVTVFSAPDYPQFQVVAEEGEEAGKRFNNLAAVAVLSAPDYATPNMRTFAAVTPRPKADAYYDFAACCDSDADVQEGSEGGSACSSAVASETELGVDEAEGAPASLSGEMADTKSLEVHEDLPPSLDAVSPSVPMAEVEVVAQSAPMAEAELAPPSAPPAEKLQVEALLTTNHADAMEVEEQSQRPGPIADGSIQEGGETSHEAAIAATAYPLSGCGAVGDGTAGAAGAGTDLSVSVCQHTDDQDDGDVLEGPSPLEAPAATACDASDTDMVVSANTPAAEAR
;
A
#
# COMPACT_ATOMS: atom_id res chain seq x y z
N MET A 1 -27.19 -16.95 4.24
CA MET A 1 -26.21 -17.00 5.35
C MET A 1 -26.56 -15.90 6.35
N ALA A 2 -25.93 -15.86 7.52
CA ALA A 2 -25.94 -14.64 8.33
C ALA A 2 -25.18 -13.52 7.59
N VAL A 3 -25.68 -12.29 7.72
CA VAL A 3 -24.95 -11.07 7.36
C VAL A 3 -23.79 -10.92 8.35
N LEU A 4 -22.63 -10.45 7.89
CA LEU A 4 -21.51 -10.08 8.75
C LEU A 4 -21.83 -8.70 9.36
N ASP A 5 -21.98 -8.67 10.68
CA ASP A 5 -22.16 -7.43 11.43
C ASP A 5 -20.95 -6.50 11.26
N LEU A 6 -21.18 -5.18 11.34
CA LEU A 6 -20.15 -4.15 11.18
C LEU A 6 -20.16 -3.21 12.40
N PRO A 7 -19.03 -3.01 13.11
CA PRO A 7 -17.74 -3.69 12.92
C PRO A 7 -17.80 -5.19 13.28
N PRO A 8 -17.07 -6.06 12.56
CA PRO A 8 -17.03 -7.49 12.85
C PRO A 8 -16.10 -7.80 14.02
N THR A 9 -16.39 -8.87 14.76
CA THR A 9 -15.44 -9.47 15.72
C THR A 9 -14.32 -10.22 14.98
N LEU A 10 -13.13 -10.34 15.58
CA LEU A 10 -12.00 -11.08 14.99
C LEU A 10 -12.35 -12.55 14.68
N ASP A 11 -13.22 -13.18 15.48
CA ASP A 11 -13.73 -14.52 15.20
C ASP A 11 -14.61 -14.57 13.93
N GLN A 12 -15.45 -13.55 13.70
CA GLN A 12 -16.21 -13.41 12.46
C GLN A 12 -15.28 -13.16 11.25
N VAL A 13 -14.19 -12.39 11.43
CA VAL A 13 -13.16 -12.21 10.38
C VAL A 13 -12.45 -13.52 10.06
N ALA A 14 -12.03 -14.29 11.06
CA ALA A 14 -11.39 -15.59 10.86
C ALA A 14 -12.32 -16.62 10.19
N GLN A 15 -13.60 -16.64 10.56
CA GLN A 15 -14.62 -17.46 9.90
C GLN A 15 -14.85 -17.05 8.43
N LEU A 16 -14.85 -15.74 8.13
CA LEU A 16 -14.94 -15.25 6.76
C LEU A 16 -13.68 -15.61 5.95
N GLN A 17 -12.49 -15.47 6.52
CA GLN A 17 -11.22 -15.87 5.88
C GLN A 17 -11.24 -17.36 5.50
N ALA A 18 -11.62 -18.24 6.43
CA ALA A 18 -11.73 -19.68 6.18
C ALA A 18 -12.71 -20.00 5.04
N ARG A 19 -13.92 -19.42 5.07
CA ARG A 19 -14.92 -19.57 4.01
C ARG A 19 -14.45 -19.03 2.66
N MET A 20 -13.69 -17.95 2.62
CA MET A 20 -13.13 -17.41 1.37
C MET A 20 -12.02 -18.31 0.81
N LEU A 21 -11.17 -18.90 1.66
CA LEU A 21 -10.18 -19.91 1.25
C LEU A 21 -10.84 -21.16 0.66
N GLU A 22 -11.93 -21.65 1.27
CA GLU A 22 -12.76 -22.73 0.73
C GLU A 22 -13.42 -22.35 -0.61
N ALA A 23 -13.84 -21.08 -0.75
CA ALA A 23 -14.49 -20.58 -1.96
C ALA A 23 -13.60 -20.51 -3.20
N LEU A 24 -12.27 -20.47 -3.03
CA LEU A 24 -11.33 -20.40 -4.15
C LEU A 24 -11.46 -21.61 -5.10
N GLN A 25 -11.87 -22.78 -4.59
CA GLN A 25 -12.00 -24.00 -5.38
C GLN A 25 -13.17 -23.94 -6.39
N GLY A 26 -14.26 -23.25 -6.04
CA GLY A 26 -15.42 -23.00 -6.92
C GLY A 26 -15.43 -21.60 -7.56
N GLY A 27 -14.34 -20.85 -7.43
CA GLY A 27 -14.13 -19.54 -8.04
C GLY A 27 -15.25 -18.52 -7.77
N ALA A 28 -15.49 -17.65 -8.75
CA ALA A 28 -16.46 -16.56 -8.65
C ALA A 28 -17.88 -17.00 -8.26
N ALA A 29 -18.31 -18.20 -8.65
CA ALA A 29 -19.63 -18.72 -8.31
C ALA A 29 -19.75 -19.04 -6.81
N GLN A 30 -18.76 -19.72 -6.23
CA GLN A 30 -18.75 -20.04 -4.80
C GLN A 30 -18.45 -18.80 -3.96
N LEU A 31 -17.57 -17.90 -4.41
CA LEU A 31 -17.30 -16.62 -3.74
C LEU A 31 -18.59 -15.79 -3.56
N LYS A 32 -19.42 -15.65 -4.60
CA LYS A 32 -20.71 -14.93 -4.51
C LYS A 32 -21.65 -15.47 -3.42
N THR A 33 -21.52 -16.74 -3.03
CA THR A 33 -22.30 -17.32 -1.91
C THR A 33 -21.73 -16.97 -0.54
N VAL A 34 -20.40 -16.85 -0.43
CA VAL A 34 -19.66 -16.57 0.81
C VAL A 34 -19.58 -15.07 1.10
N LEU A 35 -19.45 -14.26 0.05
CA LEU A 35 -19.29 -12.81 0.07
C LEU A 35 -20.16 -12.16 -1.04
N PRO A 36 -21.47 -11.96 -0.78
CA PRO A 36 -22.35 -11.22 -1.68
C PRO A 36 -21.86 -9.78 -1.89
N ALA A 37 -22.13 -9.20 -3.07
CA ALA A 37 -21.67 -7.85 -3.41
C ALA A 37 -22.13 -6.79 -2.40
N GLU A 38 -23.37 -6.90 -1.91
CA GLU A 38 -23.96 -6.01 -0.89
C GLU A 38 -23.14 -6.02 0.43
N GLN A 39 -22.69 -7.20 0.85
CA GLN A 39 -21.85 -7.36 2.05
C GLN A 39 -20.47 -6.73 1.85
N LEU A 40 -19.85 -6.97 0.68
CA LEU A 40 -18.56 -6.39 0.33
C LEU A 40 -18.65 -4.86 0.26
N VAL A 41 -19.67 -4.31 -0.40
CA VAL A 41 -19.92 -2.86 -0.48
C VAL A 41 -20.15 -2.26 0.90
N ALA A 42 -20.83 -2.96 1.82
CA ALA A 42 -20.98 -2.52 3.20
C ALA A 42 -19.64 -2.50 3.97
N ILE A 43 -18.82 -3.55 3.83
CA ILE A 43 -17.46 -3.63 4.42
C ILE A 43 -16.60 -2.47 3.90
N LEU A 44 -16.53 -2.28 2.57
CA LEU A 44 -15.74 -1.21 1.94
C LEU A 44 -16.18 0.19 2.41
N ARG A 45 -17.49 0.45 2.51
CA ARG A 45 -18.04 1.73 2.99
C ARG A 45 -17.76 1.99 4.47
N ALA A 46 -17.80 0.95 5.31
CA ALA A 46 -17.42 1.07 6.71
C ALA A 46 -15.93 1.39 6.86
N THR A 47 -15.06 0.67 6.15
CA THR A 47 -13.61 0.94 6.16
C THR A 47 -13.29 2.31 5.54
N GLU A 48 -14.03 2.76 4.51
CA GLU A 48 -13.91 4.12 3.97
C GLU A 48 -14.20 5.18 5.04
N ALA A 49 -15.24 4.99 5.88
CA ALA A 49 -15.60 5.91 6.95
C ALA A 49 -14.55 5.97 8.07
N GLU A 50 -13.92 4.85 8.40
CA GLU A 50 -12.79 4.80 9.34
C GLU A 50 -11.54 5.51 8.75
N LEU A 51 -11.04 5.06 7.60
CA LEU A 51 -9.80 5.60 7.01
C LEU A 51 -9.93 7.08 6.62
N ARG A 52 -11.13 7.56 6.31
CA ARG A 52 -11.42 9.00 6.06
C ARG A 52 -11.15 9.89 7.28
N GLN A 53 -11.20 9.35 8.50
CA GLN A 53 -10.90 10.09 9.73
C GLN A 53 -9.40 10.09 10.07
N GLU A 54 -8.64 9.12 9.56
CA GLU A 54 -7.20 9.04 9.81
C GLU A 54 -6.42 10.13 9.04
N PRO A 55 -5.33 10.68 9.59
CA PRO A 55 -4.43 11.60 8.88
C PRO A 55 -3.70 10.92 7.70
N SER A 56 -3.01 11.72 6.88
CA SER A 56 -2.13 11.22 5.80
C SER A 56 -0.87 10.54 6.33
N LEU A 57 -0.39 10.94 7.51
CA LEU A 57 0.63 10.26 8.31
C LEU A 57 0.02 9.80 9.63
N VAL A 58 -0.15 8.49 9.84
CA VAL A 58 -0.61 7.95 11.14
C VAL A 58 0.57 7.78 12.10
N GLU A 59 0.47 8.25 13.35
CA GLU A 59 1.51 8.04 14.37
C GLU A 59 1.16 6.82 15.23
N ILE A 60 1.93 5.72 15.07
CA ILE A 60 1.77 4.48 15.84
C ILE A 60 2.66 4.60 17.08
N SER A 61 2.06 5.07 18.17
CA SER A 61 2.71 5.16 19.49
C SER A 61 2.54 3.86 20.26
N VAL A 62 3.61 3.36 20.83
CA VAL A 62 3.67 2.10 21.58
C VAL A 62 4.00 2.39 23.04
N GLU A 63 3.03 2.16 23.92
CA GLU A 63 3.15 2.43 25.37
C GLU A 63 3.87 1.29 26.11
N GLU A 64 3.67 0.05 25.66
CA GLU A 64 4.10 -1.17 26.35
C GLU A 64 5.25 -1.86 25.61
N PRO A 65 6.39 -2.18 26.28
CA PRO A 65 7.61 -2.67 25.60
C PRO A 65 7.50 -4.09 25.03
N HIS A 66 6.40 -4.79 25.31
CA HIS A 66 6.13 -6.14 24.81
C HIS A 66 5.24 -6.15 23.55
N VAL A 67 4.79 -4.98 23.08
CA VAL A 67 4.03 -4.82 21.84
C VAL A 67 4.97 -4.88 20.64
N GLN A 68 4.58 -5.64 19.61
CA GLN A 68 5.29 -5.77 18.34
C GLN A 68 4.47 -5.17 17.19
N VAL A 69 5.16 -4.53 16.24
CA VAL A 69 4.57 -3.98 15.02
C VAL A 69 5.07 -4.79 13.82
N PHE A 70 4.15 -5.40 13.08
CA PHE A 70 4.43 -6.25 11.92
C PHE A 70 4.12 -5.48 10.65
N VAL A 71 5.16 -5.15 9.86
CA VAL A 71 5.04 -4.41 8.61
C VAL A 71 5.10 -5.37 7.43
N PHE A 72 3.99 -5.51 6.73
CA PHE A 72 3.83 -6.23 5.47
C PHE A 72 4.05 -5.25 4.32
N GLY A 73 4.76 -5.68 3.28
CA GLY A 73 4.85 -4.96 2.01
C GLY A 73 3.74 -5.36 1.02
N ASP A 74 4.02 -5.18 -0.26
CA ASP A 74 3.11 -5.48 -1.37
C ASP A 74 2.62 -6.93 -1.30
N THR A 75 1.35 -7.14 -1.63
CA THR A 75 0.70 -8.45 -1.54
C THR A 75 -0.10 -8.84 -2.78
N HIS A 76 -0.44 -7.90 -3.66
CA HIS A 76 -0.87 -8.15 -5.04
C HIS A 76 -1.86 -9.32 -5.20
N GLY A 77 -2.97 -9.30 -4.46
CA GLY A 77 -3.98 -10.36 -4.51
C GLY A 77 -3.52 -11.78 -4.10
N HIS A 78 -2.39 -11.95 -3.40
CA HIS A 78 -1.90 -13.25 -2.90
C HIS A 78 -2.63 -13.67 -1.60
N PHE A 79 -3.97 -13.66 -1.63
CA PHE A 79 -4.83 -13.95 -0.48
C PHE A 79 -4.49 -15.25 0.28
N PRO A 80 -4.20 -16.41 -0.36
CA PRO A 80 -3.83 -17.63 0.35
C PRO A 80 -2.56 -17.48 1.19
N ASP A 81 -1.56 -16.78 0.65
CA ASP A 81 -0.27 -16.57 1.28
C ASP A 81 -0.40 -15.60 2.47
N VAL A 82 -1.14 -14.50 2.32
CA VAL A 82 -1.43 -13.58 3.45
C VAL A 82 -2.24 -14.26 4.55
N ALA A 83 -3.23 -15.08 4.19
CA ALA A 83 -4.00 -15.87 5.15
C ALA A 83 -3.13 -16.90 5.91
N HIS A 84 -2.09 -17.45 5.27
CA HIS A 84 -1.08 -18.30 5.91
C HIS A 84 -0.14 -17.51 6.82
N MET A 85 0.39 -16.36 6.38
CA MET A 85 1.23 -15.49 7.20
C MET A 85 0.50 -15.04 8.47
N LEU A 86 -0.77 -14.64 8.37
CA LEU A 86 -1.60 -14.29 9.53
C LEU A 86 -1.86 -15.47 10.48
N LYS A 87 -1.87 -16.71 9.99
CA LYS A 87 -1.95 -17.91 10.82
C LYS A 87 -0.67 -18.15 11.63
N GLU A 88 0.51 -17.77 11.10
CA GLU A 88 1.81 -17.93 11.78
C GLU A 88 2.29 -16.71 12.57
N ILE A 89 1.76 -15.52 12.26
CA ILE A 89 2.01 -14.28 13.00
C ILE A 89 0.99 -14.14 14.14
N GLY A 90 -0.27 -14.50 13.86
CA GLY A 90 -1.43 -14.29 14.70
C GLY A 90 -2.24 -13.06 14.28
N TYR A 91 -3.53 -13.07 14.59
CA TYR A 91 -4.46 -11.95 14.38
C TYR A 91 -4.09 -10.74 15.26
N PRO A 92 -4.49 -9.50 14.87
CA PRO A 92 -4.17 -8.29 15.64
C PRO A 92 -4.68 -8.39 17.09
N SER A 93 -3.92 -7.80 18.02
CA SER A 93 -4.20 -7.82 19.45
C SER A 93 -3.57 -6.59 20.12
N PRO A 94 -3.86 -6.30 21.41
CA PRO A 94 -3.17 -5.22 22.13
C PRO A 94 -1.64 -5.32 22.13
N THR A 95 -1.09 -6.51 21.86
CA THR A 95 0.36 -6.78 21.80
C THR A 95 0.89 -6.95 20.37
N ARG A 96 0.02 -6.88 19.35
CA ARG A 96 0.34 -7.13 17.95
C ARG A 96 -0.38 -6.12 17.06
N VAL A 97 0.37 -5.11 16.62
CA VAL A 97 -0.05 -4.17 15.59
C VAL A 97 0.35 -4.71 14.22
N LEU A 98 -0.55 -4.64 13.25
CA LEU A 98 -0.28 -4.96 11.84
C LEU A 98 -0.29 -3.66 11.02
N VAL A 99 0.70 -3.48 10.15
CA VAL A 99 0.78 -2.41 9.17
C VAL A 99 0.93 -3.05 7.80
N PHE A 100 0.02 -2.77 6.89
CA PHE A 100 0.12 -3.20 5.49
C PHE A 100 0.49 -1.98 4.64
N ASN A 101 1.53 -2.12 3.81
CA ASN A 101 2.21 -1.00 3.15
C ASN A 101 1.77 -0.81 1.68
N GLY A 102 0.46 -0.88 1.44
CA GLY A 102 -0.11 -0.75 0.09
C GLY A 102 -0.10 -2.04 -0.74
N ASP A 103 -0.58 -1.89 -1.97
CA ASP A 103 -0.56 -2.90 -3.04
C ASP A 103 -1.20 -4.23 -2.63
N TYR A 104 -2.50 -4.15 -2.34
CA TYR A 104 -3.36 -5.27 -1.96
C TYR A 104 -3.99 -5.96 -3.16
N VAL A 105 -4.10 -5.24 -4.27
CA VAL A 105 -4.82 -5.62 -5.48
C VAL A 105 -3.89 -5.71 -6.69
N ASP A 106 -4.45 -6.07 -7.84
CA ASP A 106 -3.74 -6.30 -9.11
C ASP A 106 -2.69 -7.41 -9.08
N ARG A 107 -2.18 -7.78 -10.26
CA ARG A 107 -1.13 -8.78 -10.55
C ARG A 107 -1.46 -10.23 -10.16
N GLY A 108 -2.11 -10.48 -9.02
CA GLY A 108 -2.69 -11.75 -8.59
C GLY A 108 -4.22 -11.79 -8.69
N SER A 109 -4.80 -12.98 -8.56
CA SER A 109 -6.23 -13.21 -8.86
C SER A 109 -7.18 -13.23 -7.65
N TRP A 110 -6.72 -12.79 -6.47
CA TRP A 110 -7.54 -12.74 -5.25
C TRP A 110 -7.45 -11.40 -4.50
N GLY A 111 -7.35 -10.30 -5.24
CA GLY A 111 -7.37 -8.93 -4.70
C GLY A 111 -8.69 -8.57 -4.03
N VAL A 112 -9.81 -9.14 -4.48
CA VAL A 112 -11.13 -8.99 -3.83
C VAL A 112 -11.13 -9.61 -2.44
N GLU A 113 -10.72 -10.86 -2.31
CA GLU A 113 -10.71 -11.62 -1.06
C GLU A 113 -9.70 -11.04 -0.07
N LEU A 114 -8.54 -10.62 -0.57
CA LEU A 114 -7.51 -9.96 0.23
C LEU A 114 -7.96 -8.58 0.74
N LEU A 115 -8.44 -7.70 -0.14
CA LEU A 115 -8.96 -6.39 0.29
C LEU A 115 -10.11 -6.55 1.30
N THR A 116 -10.99 -7.54 1.10
CA THR A 116 -12.07 -7.86 2.04
C THR A 116 -11.52 -8.23 3.42
N LEU A 117 -10.53 -9.13 3.48
CA LEU A 117 -9.87 -9.52 4.73
C LEU A 117 -9.25 -8.32 5.44
N LEU A 118 -8.47 -7.49 4.73
CA LEU A 118 -7.80 -6.32 5.29
C LEU A 118 -8.82 -5.28 5.82
N CYS A 119 -9.90 -5.03 5.08
CA CYS A 119 -11.00 -4.17 5.52
C CYS A 119 -11.69 -4.70 6.77
N CYS A 120 -11.99 -6.01 6.82
CA CYS A 120 -12.57 -6.65 8.00
C CYS A 120 -11.64 -6.58 9.21
N LEU A 121 -10.34 -6.80 9.04
CA LEU A 121 -9.33 -6.64 10.10
C LEU A 121 -9.26 -5.19 10.60
N LYS A 122 -9.30 -4.19 9.70
CA LYS A 122 -9.30 -2.76 10.09
C LYS A 122 -10.54 -2.38 10.90
N CYS A 123 -11.73 -2.82 10.48
CA CYS A 123 -12.95 -2.56 11.24
C CYS A 123 -13.00 -3.31 12.58
N ALA A 124 -12.41 -4.51 12.67
CA ALA A 124 -12.38 -5.30 13.90
C ALA A 124 -11.36 -4.79 14.94
N ALA A 125 -10.25 -4.21 14.50
CA ALA A 125 -9.16 -3.76 15.35
C ALA A 125 -8.53 -2.43 14.86
N PRO A 126 -9.28 -1.31 14.86
CA PRO A 126 -8.86 -0.06 14.21
C PRO A 126 -7.57 0.55 14.79
N ASN A 127 -7.27 0.30 16.07
CA ASN A 127 -6.05 0.76 16.76
C ASN A 127 -4.89 -0.25 16.70
N SER A 128 -5.03 -1.36 15.96
CA SER A 128 -4.01 -2.42 15.84
C SER A 128 -3.85 -2.93 14.41
N VAL A 129 -4.52 -2.31 13.44
CA VAL A 129 -4.42 -2.59 12.01
C VAL A 129 -4.36 -1.26 11.28
N TYR A 130 -3.33 -1.06 10.47
CA TYR A 130 -3.14 0.13 9.64
C TYR A 130 -2.98 -0.30 8.19
N LEU A 131 -3.77 0.32 7.31
CA LEU A 131 -3.75 0.08 5.87
C LEU A 131 -3.22 1.35 5.22
N LEU A 132 -1.97 1.34 4.78
CA LEU A 132 -1.41 2.42 3.99
C LEU A 132 -1.84 2.27 2.52
N ARG A 133 -1.48 3.24 1.69
CA ARG A 133 -1.81 3.23 0.26
C ARG A 133 -0.58 2.85 -0.56
N GLY A 134 -0.77 1.99 -1.58
CA GLY A 134 0.20 1.73 -2.63
C GLY A 134 -0.17 2.34 -3.97
N ASN A 135 0.69 2.22 -4.98
CA ASN A 135 0.40 2.79 -6.31
C ASN A 135 -0.72 2.02 -7.02
N HIS A 136 -0.89 0.72 -6.73
CA HIS A 136 -1.98 -0.09 -7.25
C HIS A 136 -3.35 0.25 -6.65
N GLU A 137 -3.44 0.95 -5.51
CA GLU A 137 -4.69 1.55 -5.04
C GLU A 137 -5.03 2.85 -5.82
N SER A 138 -5.00 2.81 -7.16
CA SER A 138 -5.33 3.90 -8.08
C SER A 138 -6.29 3.43 -9.20
N SER A 139 -7.05 4.34 -9.82
CA SER A 139 -7.96 3.99 -10.93
C SER A 139 -7.24 3.90 -12.28
N SER A 140 -5.96 4.25 -12.35
CA SER A 140 -5.09 3.95 -13.48
C SER A 140 -4.60 2.50 -13.39
N CYS A 141 -3.87 2.13 -12.33
CA CYS A 141 -3.30 0.78 -12.18
C CYS A 141 -4.37 -0.32 -12.20
N THR A 142 -5.47 -0.17 -11.43
CA THR A 142 -6.53 -1.20 -11.36
C THR A 142 -7.28 -1.45 -12.66
N LYS A 143 -7.15 -0.59 -13.68
CA LYS A 143 -7.67 -0.87 -15.04
C LYS A 143 -6.72 -1.76 -15.85
N TRP A 144 -5.41 -1.55 -15.70
CA TRP A 144 -4.37 -2.23 -16.48
C TRP A 144 -3.97 -3.57 -15.87
N TYR A 145 -3.75 -3.63 -14.55
CA TYR A 145 -3.13 -4.78 -13.88
C TYR A 145 -4.13 -5.74 -13.20
N GLY A 146 -5.42 -5.58 -13.49
CA GLY A 146 -6.42 -6.66 -13.44
C GLY A 146 -7.59 -6.49 -12.46
N TYR A 147 -7.49 -5.72 -11.39
CA TYR A 147 -8.50 -5.67 -10.32
C TYR A 147 -9.88 -5.20 -10.81
N SER A 148 -9.94 -4.24 -11.74
CA SER A 148 -11.20 -3.82 -12.36
C SER A 148 -11.87 -4.93 -13.17
N GLN A 149 -11.09 -5.88 -13.69
CA GLN A 149 -11.57 -7.03 -14.48
C GLN A 149 -11.80 -8.27 -13.59
N GLU A 150 -11.06 -8.41 -12.49
CA GLU A 150 -11.35 -9.31 -11.37
C GLU A 150 -12.74 -9.01 -10.81
N VAL A 151 -13.00 -7.77 -10.38
CA VAL A 151 -14.30 -7.35 -9.83
C VAL A 151 -15.43 -7.52 -10.85
N ARG A 152 -15.14 -7.32 -12.15
CA ARG A 152 -16.10 -7.58 -13.24
C ARG A 152 -16.45 -9.07 -13.36
N ALA A 153 -15.47 -9.97 -13.29
CA ALA A 153 -15.67 -11.42 -13.35
C ALA A 153 -16.30 -11.97 -12.05
N LYS A 154 -15.97 -11.39 -10.89
CA LYS A 154 -16.44 -11.83 -9.58
C LYS A 154 -17.82 -11.30 -9.18
N TYR A 155 -18.35 -10.25 -9.82
CA TYR A 155 -19.64 -9.64 -9.45
C TYR A 155 -20.59 -9.25 -10.60
N ASP A 156 -20.26 -9.58 -11.85
CA ASP A 156 -21.14 -9.42 -13.03
C ASP A 156 -21.79 -8.01 -13.11
N LYS A 157 -23.12 -7.93 -12.89
CA LYS A 157 -23.92 -6.70 -12.91
C LYS A 157 -23.67 -5.79 -11.70
N GLN A 158 -23.27 -6.34 -10.55
CA GLN A 158 -22.98 -5.59 -9.32
C GLN A 158 -21.53 -5.07 -9.27
N SER A 159 -20.68 -5.49 -10.21
CA SER A 159 -19.27 -5.07 -10.31
C SER A 159 -19.07 -3.55 -10.32
N LYS A 160 -19.97 -2.79 -10.96
CA LYS A 160 -19.93 -1.32 -10.99
C LYS A 160 -20.05 -0.70 -9.59
N GLU A 161 -20.86 -1.28 -8.69
CA GLU A 161 -21.01 -0.77 -7.33
C GLU A 161 -19.81 -1.17 -6.46
N VAL A 162 -19.37 -2.43 -6.54
CA VAL A 162 -18.19 -2.93 -5.82
C VAL A 162 -16.95 -2.10 -6.16
N TYR A 163 -16.63 -1.96 -7.45
CA TYR A 163 -15.45 -1.20 -7.88
C TYR A 163 -15.56 0.30 -7.53
N SER A 164 -16.76 0.88 -7.58
CA SER A 164 -17.00 2.26 -7.12
C SER A 164 -16.75 2.42 -5.62
N ALA A 165 -17.10 1.42 -4.80
CA ALA A 165 -16.79 1.41 -3.37
C ALA A 165 -15.28 1.23 -3.09
N SER A 166 -14.61 0.28 -3.76
CA SER A 166 -13.16 0.09 -3.63
C SER A 166 -12.39 1.37 -3.97
N LYS A 167 -12.77 2.05 -5.06
CA LYS A 167 -12.16 3.32 -5.46
C LYS A 167 -12.34 4.43 -4.43
N LYS A 168 -13.52 4.56 -3.81
CA LYS A 168 -13.72 5.53 -2.73
C LYS A 168 -12.85 5.23 -1.51
N LEU A 169 -12.76 3.98 -1.10
CA LEU A 169 -11.86 3.50 -0.04
C LEU A 169 -10.38 3.85 -0.35
N PHE A 170 -9.90 3.51 -1.54
CA PHE A 170 -8.52 3.82 -1.97
C PHE A 170 -8.20 5.32 -1.91
N SER A 171 -9.17 6.17 -2.29
CA SER A 171 -9.00 7.63 -2.26
C SER A 171 -8.86 8.25 -0.86
N VAL A 172 -9.05 7.47 0.22
CA VAL A 172 -8.95 7.91 1.61
C VAL A 172 -7.96 7.11 2.48
N MET A 173 -7.17 6.21 1.90
CA MET A 173 -6.10 5.51 2.62
C MET A 173 -4.98 6.48 3.05
N PRO A 174 -4.46 6.39 4.29
CA PRO A 174 -3.21 7.06 4.70
C PRO A 174 -2.03 6.75 3.77
N LEU A 175 -1.07 7.68 3.67
CA LEU A 175 0.11 7.54 2.80
C LEU A 175 1.30 6.89 3.53
N ALA A 176 1.38 7.08 4.85
CA ALA A 176 2.51 6.62 5.65
C ALA A 176 2.14 6.37 7.12
N ALA A 177 2.96 5.57 7.82
CA ALA A 177 2.91 5.38 9.27
C ALA A 177 4.25 5.73 9.93
N LEU A 178 4.21 6.46 11.05
CA LEU A 178 5.36 6.77 11.89
C LEU A 178 5.32 5.91 13.16
N VAL A 179 6.13 4.85 13.21
CA VAL A 179 6.22 3.92 14.34
C VAL A 179 7.21 4.43 15.38
N GLN A 180 6.72 4.62 16.61
CA GLN A 180 7.47 5.07 17.80
C GLN A 180 8.38 6.29 17.55
N ARG A 181 8.03 7.14 16.59
CA ARG A 181 8.81 8.31 16.14
C ARG A 181 10.25 8.00 15.69
N ASN A 182 10.56 6.75 15.35
CA ASN A 182 11.90 6.30 14.98
C ASN A 182 11.94 5.60 13.62
N THR A 183 10.83 4.95 13.22
CA THR A 183 10.67 4.30 11.91
C THR A 183 9.53 4.94 11.12
N LEU A 184 9.79 5.27 9.85
CA LEU A 184 8.78 5.73 8.91
C LEU A 184 8.47 4.61 7.90
N VAL A 185 7.20 4.30 7.70
CA VAL A 185 6.72 3.28 6.75
C VAL A 185 5.91 3.98 5.68
N MET A 186 6.21 3.75 4.40
CA MET A 186 5.45 4.25 3.25
C MET A 186 5.66 3.35 2.04
N HIS A 187 4.72 3.29 1.09
CA HIS A 187 4.82 2.33 -0.01
C HIS A 187 5.98 2.61 -0.98
N GLY A 188 5.94 3.77 -1.65
CA GLY A 188 6.95 4.22 -2.61
C GLY A 188 8.19 4.74 -1.91
N GLY A 189 8.33 6.05 -1.68
CA GLY A 189 9.59 6.58 -1.15
C GLY A 189 9.64 8.07 -0.86
N LEU A 190 10.87 8.59 -0.72
CA LEU A 190 11.09 9.97 -0.33
C LEU A 190 10.59 10.95 -1.39
N PHE A 191 9.94 12.00 -0.90
CA PHE A 191 9.12 12.93 -1.68
C PHE A 191 9.72 14.32 -1.74
N ARG A 192 9.44 15.08 -2.81
CA ARG A 192 9.95 16.45 -2.93
C ARG A 192 9.18 17.39 -2.00
N LYS A 193 9.86 18.46 -1.59
CA LYS A 193 9.27 19.58 -0.87
C LYS A 193 8.17 20.22 -1.74
N PRO A 194 6.91 20.33 -1.24
CA PRO A 194 5.84 20.95 -2.01
C PRO A 194 6.11 22.46 -2.21
N PRO A 195 5.65 23.04 -3.33
CA PRO A 195 5.87 24.45 -3.62
C PRO A 195 5.12 25.36 -2.62
N GLU A 196 5.84 26.31 -2.02
CA GLU A 196 5.30 27.26 -1.04
C GLU A 196 4.00 27.95 -1.50
N PRO A 197 2.92 27.93 -0.69
CA PRO A 197 1.67 28.61 -1.01
C PRO A 197 1.88 30.10 -1.25
N ARG A 198 1.69 30.56 -2.49
CA ARG A 198 1.93 31.95 -2.93
C ARG A 198 0.94 32.96 -2.31
N ARG A 199 1.15 33.27 -1.03
CA ARG A 199 0.43 34.32 -0.28
C ARG A 199 0.47 35.65 -1.04
N GLY A 200 -0.70 36.21 -1.33
CA GLY A 200 -0.82 37.60 -1.80
C GLY A 200 -0.45 37.85 -3.27
N ALA A 201 -0.47 36.85 -4.14
CA ALA A 201 -0.25 37.02 -5.58
C ALA A 201 -1.36 37.86 -6.27
N LYS A 202 -1.31 39.20 -6.12
CA LYS A 202 -2.11 40.15 -6.91
C LYS A 202 -1.94 39.79 -8.40
N ARG A 203 -3.06 39.61 -9.12
CA ARG A 203 -3.10 39.25 -10.56
C ARG A 203 -2.13 40.13 -11.37
N ARG A 204 -0.94 39.61 -11.67
CA ARG A 204 0.03 40.30 -12.54
C ARG A 204 -0.60 40.41 -13.92
N LYS A 205 -0.56 41.60 -14.53
CA LYS A 205 -1.05 41.77 -15.91
C LYS A 205 -0.24 40.86 -16.85
N PRO A 206 -0.87 40.18 -17.83
CA PRO A 206 -0.13 39.45 -18.86
C PRO A 206 0.68 40.46 -19.69
N GLY A 207 2.00 40.47 -19.50
CA GLY A 207 2.84 41.55 -20.03
C GLY A 207 4.35 41.43 -19.77
N HIS A 208 4.83 40.31 -19.24
CA HIS A 208 6.26 39.97 -19.31
C HIS A 208 6.47 38.45 -19.17
N LEU A 209 6.83 37.80 -20.27
CA LEU A 209 7.45 36.49 -20.25
C LEU A 209 8.92 36.67 -19.85
N GLY A 210 9.14 36.84 -18.54
CA GLY A 210 10.47 36.58 -17.99
C GLY A 210 10.84 35.12 -18.28
N ARG A 211 12.10 34.88 -18.65
CA ARG A 211 12.61 33.51 -18.83
C ARG A 211 12.24 32.65 -17.62
N PRO A 212 11.93 31.36 -17.79
CA PRO A 212 12.02 30.40 -16.69
C PRO A 212 13.38 30.56 -16.00
N GLY A 213 13.40 30.47 -14.68
CA GLY A 213 14.66 30.21 -13.98
C GLY A 213 15.22 28.86 -14.47
N GLY A 214 16.52 28.66 -14.28
CA GLY A 214 17.09 27.31 -14.40
C GLY A 214 16.39 26.34 -13.43
N PRO A 215 16.52 25.01 -13.63
CA PRO A 215 15.92 24.03 -12.75
C PRO A 215 16.30 24.33 -11.29
N SER A 216 15.29 24.57 -10.46
CA SER A 216 15.49 24.57 -9.01
C SER A 216 15.91 23.17 -8.64
N ALA A 217 17.00 23.01 -7.88
CA ALA A 217 17.35 21.71 -7.34
C ALA A 217 16.17 21.14 -6.55
N LEU A 218 15.92 19.84 -6.69
CA LEU A 218 14.90 19.15 -5.93
C LEU A 218 15.35 19.09 -4.47
N GLU A 219 14.52 19.62 -3.57
CA GLU A 219 14.74 19.51 -2.12
C GLU A 219 13.82 18.41 -1.56
N PRO A 220 14.30 17.52 -0.66
CA PRO A 220 13.45 16.56 0.00
C PRO A 220 12.43 17.25 0.93
N GLY A 221 11.27 16.61 1.08
CA GLY A 221 10.23 17.04 2.01
C GLY A 221 10.60 16.82 3.49
N THR A 222 9.63 17.04 4.36
CA THR A 222 9.76 16.86 5.83
C THR A 222 8.55 16.09 6.35
N LEU A 223 8.65 15.51 7.55
CA LEU A 223 7.47 14.89 8.19
C LEU A 223 6.28 15.85 8.30
N ASP A 224 6.51 17.15 8.50
CA ASP A 224 5.42 18.13 8.57
C ASP A 224 4.75 18.40 7.22
N HIS A 225 5.49 18.34 6.10
CA HIS A 225 4.86 18.35 4.78
C HIS A 225 3.97 17.11 4.58
N LEU A 226 4.37 15.95 5.09
CA LEU A 226 3.59 14.70 5.00
C LEU A 226 2.36 14.69 5.93
N ARG A 227 2.48 15.25 7.14
CA ARG A 227 1.34 15.45 8.07
C ARG A 227 0.23 16.33 7.46
N HIS A 228 0.61 17.33 6.67
CA HIS A 228 -0.32 18.28 6.04
C HIS A 228 -0.65 17.96 4.57
N ALA A 229 -0.10 16.87 4.00
CA ALA A 229 -0.41 16.43 2.65
C ALA A 229 -1.86 15.98 2.54
N ASN A 230 -2.47 16.12 1.35
CA ASN A 230 -3.71 15.39 1.05
C ASN A 230 -3.38 13.91 0.75
N LYS A 231 -4.41 13.05 0.72
CA LYS A 231 -4.27 11.62 0.43
C LYS A 231 -4.26 11.29 -1.08
N GLY A 232 -3.95 12.27 -1.93
CA GLY A 232 -3.90 12.13 -3.40
C GLY A 232 -5.24 12.19 -4.14
N GLY A 233 -6.37 11.85 -3.49
CA GLY A 233 -7.64 11.64 -4.20
C GLY A 233 -7.68 10.28 -4.90
N MET A 234 -8.47 10.10 -5.95
CA MET A 234 -8.51 8.79 -6.64
C MET A 234 -7.20 8.49 -7.38
N ASP A 235 -6.74 9.44 -8.19
CA ASP A 235 -5.60 9.29 -9.09
C ASP A 235 -4.69 10.51 -8.85
N PRO A 236 -3.58 10.36 -8.09
CA PRO A 236 -2.74 11.50 -7.71
C PRO A 236 -1.84 11.92 -8.87
N ASP A 237 -2.20 13.03 -9.50
CA ASP A 237 -1.70 13.58 -10.77
C ASP A 237 -0.34 14.32 -10.70
N GLY A 238 0.38 14.25 -9.59
CA GLY A 238 1.72 14.80 -9.45
C GLY A 238 1.79 16.33 -9.38
N VAL A 239 0.66 17.03 -9.21
CA VAL A 239 0.62 18.50 -9.27
C VAL A 239 -0.15 19.15 -8.11
N GLY A 240 0.32 20.32 -7.70
CA GLY A 240 -0.35 21.13 -6.69
C GLY A 240 -0.41 20.44 -5.33
N SER A 241 -1.59 19.94 -4.95
CA SER A 241 -1.83 19.29 -3.65
C SER A 241 -1.65 17.78 -3.65
N SER A 242 -1.71 17.10 -4.80
CA SER A 242 -1.49 15.65 -4.93
C SER A 242 -0.01 15.27 -4.93
N LEU A 243 0.88 16.22 -5.27
CA LEU A 243 2.32 16.02 -5.48
C LEU A 243 3.01 15.13 -4.43
N VAL A 244 2.80 15.41 -3.14
CA VAL A 244 3.40 14.61 -2.05
C VAL A 244 2.84 13.19 -2.02
N ALA A 245 1.55 12.99 -2.32
CA ALA A 245 0.97 11.66 -2.44
C ALA A 245 1.54 10.90 -3.66
N THR A 246 1.71 11.56 -4.80
CA THR A 246 2.33 10.95 -5.99
C THR A 246 3.75 10.48 -5.68
N ASP A 247 4.61 11.34 -5.14
CA ASP A 247 5.98 10.96 -4.83
C ASP A 247 6.04 9.83 -3.76
N VAL A 248 5.22 9.91 -2.70
CA VAL A 248 5.19 8.88 -1.64
C VAL A 248 4.74 7.51 -2.16
N LEU A 249 3.97 7.46 -3.26
CA LEU A 249 3.51 6.21 -3.86
C LEU A 249 4.44 5.68 -4.97
N TRP A 250 5.24 6.52 -5.64
CA TRP A 250 5.96 6.16 -6.87
C TRP A 250 7.49 6.37 -6.84
N SER A 251 8.06 6.88 -5.75
CA SER A 251 9.51 7.14 -5.69
C SER A 251 10.32 5.90 -5.32
N ASP A 252 11.40 5.65 -6.07
CA ASP A 252 12.29 4.48 -5.91
C ASP A 252 13.70 4.87 -5.41
N PRO A 253 14.35 4.05 -4.57
CA PRO A 253 15.75 4.27 -4.21
C PRO A 253 16.72 4.00 -5.37
N VAL A 254 17.92 4.58 -5.31
CA VAL A 254 19.05 4.30 -6.22
C VAL A 254 20.37 4.27 -5.45
N ALA A 255 21.28 3.37 -5.79
CA ALA A 255 22.56 3.25 -5.06
C ALA A 255 23.50 4.46 -5.24
N ALA A 256 23.29 5.27 -6.27
CA ALA A 256 24.03 6.49 -6.53
C ALA A 256 23.46 7.69 -5.75
N PRO A 257 24.29 8.61 -5.23
CA PRO A 257 23.81 9.83 -4.57
C PRO A 257 23.01 10.76 -5.49
N GLY A 258 22.05 11.50 -4.92
CA GLY A 258 21.28 12.55 -5.59
C GLY A 258 19.77 12.39 -5.52
N PHE A 259 19.05 13.32 -6.17
CA PHE A 259 17.58 13.39 -6.15
C PHE A 259 17.08 13.89 -7.51
N PHE A 260 16.37 13.04 -8.24
CA PHE A 260 15.97 13.28 -9.63
C PHE A 260 14.55 12.76 -9.90
N GLU A 261 13.96 13.09 -11.05
CA GLU A 261 12.65 12.57 -11.44
C GLU A 261 12.77 11.13 -11.92
N ASN A 262 11.73 10.30 -11.70
CA ASN A 262 11.79 8.86 -12.00
C ASN A 262 11.43 8.57 -13.47
N ASP A 263 12.35 8.85 -14.38
CA ASP A 263 12.19 8.61 -15.82
C ASP A 263 11.78 7.15 -16.15
N ALA A 264 12.17 6.17 -15.33
CA ALA A 264 11.86 4.76 -15.53
C ALA A 264 10.41 4.37 -15.18
N ARG A 265 9.71 5.15 -14.35
CA ARG A 265 8.27 5.00 -14.06
C ARG A 265 7.43 6.07 -14.79
N GLY A 266 8.05 7.12 -15.31
CA GLY A 266 7.38 8.33 -15.81
C GLY A 266 6.78 9.22 -14.71
N VAL A 267 6.84 8.81 -13.42
CA VAL A 267 6.19 9.47 -12.29
C VAL A 267 6.93 9.20 -10.98
N GLY A 268 6.94 10.16 -10.06
CA GLY A 268 7.69 10.09 -8.80
C GLY A 268 9.15 10.54 -8.94
N LEU A 269 10.01 10.05 -8.05
CA LEU A 269 11.42 10.45 -7.92
C LEU A 269 12.36 9.24 -7.78
N VAL A 270 13.63 9.42 -8.15
CA VAL A 270 14.72 8.54 -7.71
C VAL A 270 15.58 9.24 -6.67
N PHE A 271 15.90 8.54 -5.57
CA PHE A 271 16.59 9.13 -4.42
C PHE A 271 17.73 8.28 -3.88
N GLY A 272 18.87 8.93 -3.61
CA GLY A 272 20.09 8.27 -3.17
C GLY A 272 20.21 8.02 -1.66
N PRO A 273 21.31 7.36 -1.24
CA PRO A 273 21.63 7.16 0.18
C PRO A 273 21.93 8.46 0.92
N ASP A 274 22.38 9.51 0.23
CA ASP A 274 22.63 10.85 0.79
C ASP A 274 21.33 11.57 1.15
N ILE A 275 20.32 11.52 0.28
CA ILE A 275 18.97 12.04 0.55
C ILE A 275 18.31 11.27 1.70
N THR A 276 18.51 9.96 1.72
CA THR A 276 18.07 9.07 2.80
C THR A 276 18.71 9.46 4.13
N GLU A 277 20.03 9.62 4.19
CA GLU A 277 20.73 10.05 5.40
C GLU A 277 20.28 11.43 5.87
N ALA A 278 20.16 12.39 4.95
CA ALA A 278 19.73 13.75 5.26
C ALA A 278 18.30 13.77 5.85
N PHE A 279 17.36 13.03 5.25
CA PHE A 279 15.99 12.92 5.74
C PHE A 279 15.92 12.23 7.11
N LEU A 280 16.64 11.12 7.31
CA LEU A 280 16.72 10.43 8.59
C LEU A 280 17.23 11.36 9.70
N ARG A 281 18.37 12.03 9.47
CA ARG A 281 18.97 12.99 10.41
C ARG A 281 18.03 14.16 10.74
N ALA A 282 17.42 14.77 9.73
CA ALA A 282 16.59 15.96 9.89
C ALA A 282 15.31 15.69 10.70
N ASN A 283 14.76 14.47 10.62
CA ASN A 283 13.52 14.09 11.28
C ASN A 283 13.74 13.25 12.57
N GLY A 284 15.00 12.94 12.94
CA GLY A 284 15.34 12.13 14.13
C GLY A 284 15.04 10.64 13.98
N LEU A 285 14.88 10.16 12.75
CA LEU A 285 14.54 8.77 12.42
C LEU A 285 15.78 7.90 12.26
N ARG A 286 15.63 6.58 12.40
CA ARG A 286 16.69 5.59 12.16
C ARG A 286 16.35 4.50 11.14
N LEU A 287 15.10 4.43 10.68
CA LEU A 287 14.69 3.48 9.65
C LEU A 287 13.59 4.08 8.77
N ILE A 288 13.68 3.81 7.47
CA ILE A 288 12.54 3.89 6.54
C ILE A 288 12.29 2.48 6.02
N ILE A 289 11.04 2.01 6.11
CA ILE A 289 10.57 0.80 5.45
C ILE A 289 9.73 1.21 4.24
N ARG A 290 10.01 0.61 3.09
CA ARG A 290 9.24 0.77 1.86
C ARG A 290 8.95 -0.56 1.16
N SER A 291 8.19 -0.54 0.07
CA SER A 291 7.80 -1.74 -0.67
C SER A 291 7.94 -1.51 -2.18
N HIS A 292 6.91 -1.61 -3.02
CA HIS A 292 6.83 -1.19 -4.44
C HIS A 292 7.81 -1.81 -5.46
N GLU A 293 8.92 -2.44 -5.04
CA GLU A 293 9.90 -3.08 -5.92
C GLU A 293 9.99 -4.58 -5.63
N GLY A 294 9.17 -5.33 -6.36
CA GLY A 294 9.20 -6.79 -6.42
C GLY A 294 10.47 -7.36 -7.06
N PRO A 295 10.62 -8.70 -7.07
CA PRO A 295 11.79 -9.37 -7.60
C PRO A 295 11.98 -9.17 -9.11
N ASP A 296 10.91 -8.88 -9.85
CA ASP A 296 10.83 -8.57 -11.29
C ASP A 296 11.28 -7.14 -11.62
N ALA A 297 10.91 -6.16 -10.79
CA ALA A 297 11.40 -4.78 -10.89
C ALA A 297 12.90 -4.73 -10.54
N ARG A 298 13.31 -5.43 -9.47
CA ARG A 298 14.72 -5.55 -9.08
C ARG A 298 15.58 -6.24 -10.14
N ASP A 299 15.08 -7.26 -10.84
CA ASP A 299 15.88 -8.03 -11.82
C ASP A 299 16.37 -7.21 -13.02
N LYS A 300 15.68 -6.10 -13.31
CA LYS A 300 16.01 -5.13 -14.35
C LYS A 300 17.07 -4.11 -13.89
N ARG A 301 17.51 -4.20 -12.63
CA ARG A 301 18.45 -3.27 -11.98
C ARG A 301 19.72 -4.00 -11.53
N SER A 302 20.86 -3.33 -11.70
CA SER A 302 22.17 -3.83 -11.27
C SER A 302 22.79 -3.02 -10.12
N ASP A 303 22.10 -1.97 -9.65
CA ASP A 303 22.60 -1.05 -8.63
C ASP A 303 22.18 -1.42 -7.19
N LEU A 304 20.99 -2.02 -7.02
CA LEU A 304 20.44 -2.42 -5.71
C LEU A 304 20.25 -3.94 -5.56
N PRO A 305 20.19 -4.49 -4.32
CA PRO A 305 20.09 -5.93 -4.09
C PRO A 305 18.71 -6.52 -4.43
N GLN A 306 18.69 -7.73 -5.00
CA GLN A 306 17.45 -8.51 -5.21
C GLN A 306 16.65 -8.74 -3.91
N VAL A 307 15.33 -8.59 -3.98
CA VAL A 307 14.38 -8.93 -2.90
C VAL A 307 13.99 -10.43 -2.87
N LEU A 308 14.88 -11.36 -3.26
CA LEU A 308 14.56 -12.79 -3.33
C LEU A 308 14.22 -13.44 -1.96
N GLN A 309 14.60 -12.80 -0.85
CA GLN A 309 14.19 -13.20 0.51
C GLN A 309 12.94 -12.45 1.00
N GLY A 310 12.26 -11.70 0.12
CA GLY A 310 11.13 -10.82 0.45
C GLY A 310 11.56 -9.47 1.04
N TYR A 311 12.86 -9.17 1.11
CA TYR A 311 13.37 -7.87 1.57
C TYR A 311 14.76 -7.56 1.00
N SER A 312 15.14 -6.29 1.01
CA SER A 312 16.50 -5.80 0.74
C SER A 312 16.86 -4.62 1.66
N PHE A 313 18.14 -4.49 2.04
CA PHE A 313 18.67 -3.33 2.75
C PHE A 313 19.32 -2.41 1.72
N ASP A 314 18.57 -1.43 1.20
CA ASP A 314 18.94 -0.68 0.01
C ASP A 314 19.96 0.42 0.31
N HIS A 315 19.73 1.21 1.37
CA HIS A 315 20.67 2.21 1.86
C HIS A 315 21.03 1.94 3.32
N ASN A 316 22.33 1.84 3.61
CA ASN A 316 22.85 1.69 4.96
C ASN A 316 23.72 2.92 5.31
N THR A 317 23.13 3.87 6.02
CA THR A 317 23.74 5.19 6.29
C THR A 317 24.17 5.33 7.75
N PRO A 318 25.12 6.22 8.09
CA PRO A 318 25.47 6.52 9.49
C PRO A 318 24.33 7.10 10.35
N ALA A 319 23.19 7.48 9.76
CA ALA A 319 22.00 7.90 10.49
C ALA A 319 21.02 6.74 10.74
N GLY A 320 20.97 5.77 9.84
CA GLY A 320 19.94 4.74 9.79
C GLY A 320 19.81 4.10 8.41
N GLN A 321 18.76 3.31 8.21
CA GLN A 321 18.63 2.42 7.06
C GLN A 321 17.38 2.74 6.21
N LEU A 322 17.46 2.42 4.91
CA LEU A 322 16.30 2.20 4.05
C LEU A 322 16.19 0.70 3.75
N VAL A 323 14.98 0.18 3.82
CA VAL A 323 14.70 -1.24 3.65
C VAL A 323 13.46 -1.45 2.80
N THR A 324 13.58 -2.16 1.67
CA THR A 324 12.42 -2.68 0.93
C THR A 324 11.93 -3.97 1.59
N VAL A 325 10.62 -4.11 1.76
CA VAL A 325 9.91 -5.31 2.23
C VAL A 325 8.80 -5.62 1.24
N PHE A 326 8.68 -6.89 0.84
CA PHE A 326 7.78 -7.40 -0.19
C PHE A 326 7.11 -8.68 0.32
N SER A 327 5.77 -8.74 0.32
CA SER A 327 5.00 -9.78 1.00
C SER A 327 4.24 -10.73 0.07
N ALA A 328 4.43 -10.65 -1.25
CA ALA A 328 3.96 -11.65 -2.21
C ALA A 328 5.08 -12.69 -2.49
N PRO A 329 4.94 -13.96 -2.02
CA PRO A 329 5.95 -14.98 -2.27
C PRO A 329 5.78 -15.55 -3.68
N ASP A 330 6.87 -16.01 -4.31
CA ASP A 330 6.87 -16.66 -5.63
C ASP A 330 6.08 -15.86 -6.67
N TYR A 331 6.48 -14.59 -6.80
CA TYR A 331 5.89 -13.54 -7.63
C TYR A 331 6.66 -13.35 -8.96
N PRO A 332 6.03 -12.90 -10.06
CA PRO A 332 4.59 -12.71 -10.24
C PRO A 332 3.83 -14.05 -10.26
N GLN A 333 2.55 -14.01 -9.85
CA GLN A 333 1.71 -15.22 -9.80
C GLN A 333 1.67 -15.91 -11.17
N PHE A 334 1.40 -15.14 -12.22
CA PHE A 334 1.31 -15.60 -13.61
C PHE A 334 2.57 -15.27 -14.41
N GLN A 335 2.92 -16.17 -15.33
CA GLN A 335 4.12 -16.06 -16.16
C GLN A 335 3.88 -16.69 -17.52
N VAL A 336 4.56 -16.18 -18.54
CA VAL A 336 4.53 -16.75 -19.90
C VAL A 336 5.14 -18.14 -19.87
N VAL A 337 4.34 -19.15 -20.21
CA VAL A 337 4.82 -20.51 -20.44
C VAL A 337 5.36 -20.55 -21.87
N ALA A 338 6.60 -20.99 -22.06
CA ALA A 338 7.20 -21.07 -23.39
C ALA A 338 6.43 -22.04 -24.30
N GLU A 339 6.02 -21.58 -25.47
CA GLU A 339 5.72 -22.45 -26.62
C GLU A 339 7.03 -22.89 -27.32
N GLU A 340 6.93 -23.77 -28.32
CA GLU A 340 8.11 -24.34 -28.99
C GLU A 340 8.91 -23.29 -29.80
N GLY A 341 9.85 -22.62 -29.13
CA GLY A 341 10.78 -21.65 -29.73
C GLY A 341 10.93 -20.34 -28.95
N GLU A 342 10.15 -20.13 -27.90
CA GLU A 342 10.18 -18.90 -27.08
C GLU A 342 10.90 -19.11 -25.74
N GLU A 343 11.40 -18.04 -25.12
CA GLU A 343 11.96 -18.11 -23.76
C GLU A 343 10.85 -18.03 -22.72
N ALA A 344 10.90 -18.91 -21.71
CA ALA A 344 9.90 -18.95 -20.64
C ALA A 344 10.05 -17.76 -19.69
N GLY A 345 8.93 -17.27 -19.16
CA GLY A 345 8.92 -16.26 -18.10
C GLY A 345 9.74 -16.71 -16.88
N LYS A 346 10.61 -15.83 -16.38
CA LYS A 346 11.57 -16.14 -15.31
C LYS A 346 10.88 -16.33 -13.96
N ARG A 347 10.82 -17.57 -13.45
CA ARG A 347 10.30 -17.84 -12.09
C ARG A 347 11.30 -17.41 -11.03
N PHE A 348 10.98 -16.37 -10.26
CA PHE A 348 11.85 -15.84 -9.22
C PHE A 348 11.91 -16.73 -7.98
N ASN A 349 10.85 -17.48 -7.68
CA ASN A 349 10.74 -18.35 -6.50
C ASN A 349 11.10 -17.62 -5.18
N ASN A 350 10.83 -16.32 -5.10
CA ASN A 350 11.17 -15.50 -3.93
C ASN A 350 10.35 -15.90 -2.70
N LEU A 351 10.91 -15.64 -1.52
CA LEU A 351 10.10 -15.61 -0.30
C LEU A 351 9.34 -14.28 -0.22
N ALA A 352 8.25 -14.29 0.55
CA ALA A 352 7.68 -13.08 1.14
C ALA A 352 8.43 -12.76 2.44
N ALA A 353 8.42 -11.49 2.86
CA ALA A 353 8.84 -11.12 4.21
C ALA A 353 7.84 -10.20 4.90
N VAL A 354 7.95 -10.16 6.24
CA VAL A 354 7.28 -9.23 7.13
C VAL A 354 8.32 -8.72 8.12
N ALA A 355 8.50 -7.39 8.19
CA ALA A 355 9.43 -6.77 9.13
C ALA A 355 8.79 -6.62 10.51
N VAL A 356 9.39 -7.19 11.53
CA VAL A 356 8.91 -7.10 12.91
C VAL A 356 9.73 -6.07 13.68
N LEU A 357 9.06 -5.01 14.12
CA LEU A 357 9.62 -3.95 14.97
C LEU A 357 9.20 -4.18 16.42
N SER A 358 10.13 -4.03 17.36
CA SER A 358 9.89 -4.19 18.80
C SER A 358 10.77 -3.26 19.62
N ALA A 359 10.52 -3.20 20.94
CA ALA A 359 11.43 -2.59 21.89
C ALA A 359 12.85 -3.21 21.78
N PRO A 360 13.92 -2.45 22.10
CA PRO A 360 13.89 -1.11 22.68
C PRO A 360 13.76 0.04 21.66
N ASP A 361 14.06 -0.16 20.38
CA ASP A 361 14.22 0.95 19.41
C ASP A 361 13.09 1.08 18.38
N TYR A 362 12.33 0.02 18.08
CA TYR A 362 11.38 -0.04 16.96
C TYR A 362 11.99 0.37 15.61
N ALA A 363 13.30 0.24 15.42
CA ALA A 363 14.06 0.64 14.22
C ALA A 363 15.16 -0.34 13.79
N THR A 364 15.38 -1.43 14.54
CA THR A 364 16.14 -2.59 14.07
C THR A 364 15.14 -3.70 13.66
N PRO A 365 14.85 -3.90 12.36
CA PRO A 365 13.77 -4.79 11.92
C PRO A 365 14.21 -6.27 11.94
N ASN A 366 13.43 -7.13 12.59
CA ASN A 366 13.60 -8.57 12.53
C ASN A 366 12.76 -9.13 11.38
N MET A 367 13.40 -9.66 10.34
CA MET A 367 12.72 -10.17 9.15
C MET A 367 12.21 -11.60 9.35
N ARG A 368 10.88 -11.77 9.33
CA ARG A 368 10.24 -13.08 9.19
C ARG A 368 9.98 -13.33 7.71
N THR A 369 10.52 -14.42 7.16
CA THR A 369 10.31 -14.82 5.77
C THR A 369 9.34 -16.00 5.66
N PHE A 370 8.59 -16.07 4.55
CA PHE A 370 7.54 -17.05 4.31
C PHE A 370 7.60 -17.56 2.86
N ALA A 371 7.42 -18.87 2.69
CA ALA A 371 7.30 -19.49 1.37
C ALA A 371 5.84 -19.42 0.86
N ALA A 372 5.65 -19.59 -0.45
CA ALA A 372 4.32 -19.66 -1.03
C ALA A 372 3.56 -20.93 -0.59
N VAL A 373 2.25 -20.79 -0.39
CA VAL A 373 1.34 -21.89 -0.07
C VAL A 373 1.26 -22.85 -1.25
N THR A 374 1.64 -24.11 -1.03
CA THR A 374 1.62 -25.16 -2.04
C THR A 374 0.69 -26.32 -1.63
N PRO A 375 -0.05 -26.92 -2.59
CA PRO A 375 -0.27 -26.44 -3.96
C PRO A 375 -1.08 -25.14 -3.98
N ARG A 376 -0.73 -24.20 -4.87
CA ARG A 376 -1.54 -22.99 -5.09
C ARG A 376 -2.92 -23.40 -5.65
N PRO A 377 -4.03 -22.78 -5.21
CA PRO A 377 -5.34 -22.98 -5.85
C PRO A 377 -5.28 -22.57 -7.33
N LYS A 378 -6.07 -23.23 -8.20
CA LYS A 378 -6.14 -22.81 -9.61
C LYS A 378 -6.66 -21.38 -9.69
N ALA A 379 -5.98 -20.55 -10.47
CA ALA A 379 -6.36 -19.19 -10.76
C ALA A 379 -6.26 -18.91 -12.26
N ASP A 380 -7.10 -18.01 -12.75
CA ASP A 380 -7.03 -17.44 -14.10
C ASP A 380 -6.68 -15.96 -13.96
N ALA A 381 -5.78 -15.43 -14.80
CA ALA A 381 -5.34 -14.04 -14.74
C ALA A 381 -6.44 -13.06 -15.20
N TYR A 382 -6.47 -11.86 -14.62
CA TYR A 382 -7.45 -10.81 -14.98
C TYR A 382 -6.86 -9.65 -15.80
N TYR A 383 -5.59 -9.76 -16.20
CA TYR A 383 -4.88 -8.83 -17.07
C TYR A 383 -3.99 -9.61 -18.04
N ASP A 384 -3.52 -8.94 -19.10
CA ASP A 384 -2.54 -9.50 -20.03
C ASP A 384 -1.14 -9.41 -19.41
N PHE A 385 -0.73 -10.45 -18.68
CA PHE A 385 0.59 -10.54 -18.05
C PHE A 385 1.74 -10.79 -19.05
N ALA A 386 1.44 -11.04 -20.33
CA ALA A 386 2.46 -11.14 -21.37
C ALA A 386 2.78 -9.75 -21.95
N ALA A 387 1.75 -8.96 -22.25
CA ALA A 387 1.91 -7.57 -22.68
C ALA A 387 2.32 -6.64 -21.52
N CYS A 388 1.79 -6.85 -20.31
CA CYS A 388 2.11 -6.07 -19.11
C CYS A 388 3.14 -6.80 -18.23
N CYS A 389 4.25 -7.26 -18.82
CA CYS A 389 5.38 -7.86 -18.11
C CYS A 389 6.35 -6.82 -17.51
N ASP A 390 6.03 -5.53 -17.62
CA ASP A 390 6.80 -4.41 -17.10
C ASP A 390 6.26 -3.79 -15.80
N SER A 391 7.14 -3.06 -15.11
CA SER A 391 6.95 -2.54 -13.75
C SER A 391 6.40 -1.12 -13.76
N ASP A 392 5.11 -1.01 -14.06
CA ASP A 392 4.26 0.18 -13.89
C ASP A 392 4.59 1.41 -14.76
N ALA A 393 5.48 1.28 -15.75
CA ALA A 393 5.92 2.38 -16.61
C ALA A 393 4.83 2.89 -17.58
N ASP A 394 3.94 2.01 -18.05
CA ASP A 394 2.99 2.30 -19.15
C ASP A 394 1.75 3.11 -18.72
N VAL A 395 1.65 3.48 -17.44
CA VAL A 395 0.38 3.86 -16.81
C VAL A 395 -0.15 5.25 -17.22
N GLN A 396 0.68 6.11 -17.82
CA GLN A 396 0.31 7.50 -18.17
C GLN A 396 0.15 7.86 -19.67
N GLU A 397 0.67 7.10 -20.64
CA GLU A 397 0.59 7.53 -22.07
C GLU A 397 -0.83 7.44 -22.68
N GLY A 398 -1.81 6.84 -21.97
CA GLY A 398 -3.16 6.59 -22.46
C GLY A 398 -4.10 7.80 -22.66
N SER A 399 -3.58 9.02 -22.90
CA SER A 399 -4.39 10.25 -23.02
C SER A 399 -4.63 10.73 -24.45
N GLU A 400 -3.66 10.58 -25.38
CA GLU A 400 -3.80 11.03 -26.77
C GLU A 400 -3.17 10.03 -27.77
N GLY A 401 -3.95 9.58 -28.76
CA GLY A 401 -3.45 8.79 -29.90
C GLY A 401 -3.90 7.32 -29.91
N GLY A 402 -5.10 7.05 -30.42
CA GLY A 402 -5.55 5.67 -30.64
C GLY A 402 -4.99 5.07 -31.95
N SER A 403 -4.49 3.83 -31.90
CA SER A 403 -4.15 3.04 -33.09
C SER A 403 -4.50 1.56 -32.94
N ALA A 404 -5.44 1.11 -33.78
CA ALA A 404 -5.64 -0.25 -34.26
C ALA A 404 -5.40 -1.46 -33.31
N CYS A 405 -6.44 -1.83 -32.56
CA CYS A 405 -6.84 -3.24 -32.52
C CYS A 405 -8.31 -3.36 -32.97
N SER A 406 -8.54 -4.00 -34.10
CA SER A 406 -9.87 -4.45 -34.54
C SER A 406 -9.88 -5.99 -34.43
N SER A 407 -10.98 -6.62 -34.01
CA SER A 407 -12.31 -6.40 -34.57
C SER A 407 -13.47 -6.95 -33.70
N ALA A 408 -14.70 -6.59 -34.09
CA ALA A 408 -15.95 -7.30 -33.80
C ALA A 408 -16.45 -7.39 -32.34
N VAL A 409 -16.93 -6.25 -31.82
CA VAL A 409 -18.19 -6.22 -31.04
C VAL A 409 -19.10 -5.15 -31.66
N ALA A 410 -20.41 -5.40 -31.70
CA ALA A 410 -21.38 -4.50 -32.33
C ALA A 410 -21.65 -3.22 -31.52
N SER A 411 -22.03 -2.15 -32.21
CA SER A 411 -22.37 -0.85 -31.63
C SER A 411 -23.78 -0.85 -31.02
N GLU A 412 -23.90 -0.39 -29.78
CA GLU A 412 -25.13 0.24 -29.27
C GLU A 412 -24.82 1.69 -28.90
N THR A 413 -25.69 2.61 -29.32
CA THR A 413 -25.51 4.06 -29.15
C THR A 413 -26.14 4.53 -27.84
N GLU A 414 -25.37 5.21 -27.00
CA GLU A 414 -25.96 5.97 -25.88
C GLU A 414 -26.80 7.12 -26.41
N LEU A 415 -28.03 7.24 -25.89
CA LEU A 415 -28.83 8.47 -25.96
C LEU A 415 -28.84 9.08 -24.57
N GLY A 416 -28.32 10.30 -24.45
CA GLY A 416 -28.23 11.03 -23.20
C GLY A 416 -29.62 11.36 -22.63
N VAL A 417 -29.69 11.44 -21.30
CA VAL A 417 -30.90 11.82 -20.56
C VAL A 417 -30.63 13.16 -19.88
N ASP A 418 -31.30 14.22 -20.33
CA ASP A 418 -31.42 15.50 -19.59
C ASP A 418 -32.78 15.54 -18.90
N GLU A 419 -32.82 16.03 -17.66
CA GLU A 419 -34.03 16.11 -16.84
C GLU A 419 -34.85 17.38 -17.11
N ALA A 420 -36.18 17.26 -17.08
CA ALA A 420 -37.09 18.39 -16.90
C ALA A 420 -38.41 17.95 -16.23
N GLU A 421 -38.86 18.70 -15.23
CA GLU A 421 -40.12 18.44 -14.51
C GLU A 421 -41.36 18.83 -15.34
N GLY A 422 -42.51 18.17 -15.08
CA GLY A 422 -43.81 18.67 -15.56
C GLY A 422 -44.97 17.67 -15.51
N ALA A 423 -45.99 17.97 -14.71
CA ALA A 423 -47.26 17.23 -14.61
C ALA A 423 -48.44 18.22 -14.50
N PRO A 424 -49.73 17.82 -14.68
CA PRO A 424 -50.28 16.75 -15.52
C PRO A 424 -51.54 17.17 -16.35
N ALA A 425 -51.86 16.44 -17.41
CA ALA A 425 -53.18 16.38 -18.08
C ALA A 425 -53.26 15.04 -18.87
N SER A 426 -54.25 14.13 -18.77
CA SER A 426 -55.73 14.17 -18.73
C SER A 426 -56.41 14.18 -20.11
N LEU A 427 -57.44 13.34 -20.31
CA LEU A 427 -58.26 13.12 -21.53
C LEU A 427 -57.59 12.26 -22.65
N SER A 428 -58.28 11.52 -23.55
CA SER A 428 -59.63 10.88 -23.56
C SER A 428 -59.85 10.07 -24.86
N GLY A 429 -60.71 9.03 -24.87
CA GLY A 429 -61.17 8.29 -26.08
C GLY A 429 -60.33 7.05 -26.43
N GLU A 430 -60.88 5.85 -26.67
CA GLU A 430 -61.81 5.39 -27.73
C GLU A 430 -61.13 5.25 -29.11
N MET A 431 -60.77 4.04 -29.58
CA MET A 431 -61.58 2.89 -30.06
C MET A 431 -62.06 2.99 -31.53
N ALA A 432 -61.42 2.20 -32.40
CA ALA A 432 -61.86 1.61 -33.69
C ALA A 432 -60.58 1.40 -34.55
N ASP A 433 -60.04 0.20 -34.79
CA ASP A 433 -60.60 -1.02 -35.41
C ASP A 433 -60.99 -0.84 -36.90
N THR A 434 -60.15 -1.34 -37.81
CA THR A 434 -60.56 -2.40 -38.78
C THR A 434 -59.38 -2.95 -39.61
N LYS A 435 -59.21 -4.28 -39.54
CA LYS A 435 -58.93 -5.26 -40.63
C LYS A 435 -57.96 -4.82 -41.76
N SER A 436 -56.98 -5.66 -42.13
CA SER A 436 -57.29 -6.93 -42.81
C SER A 436 -56.10 -7.89 -42.96
N LEU A 437 -56.37 -9.20 -42.76
CA LEU A 437 -55.90 -10.37 -43.54
C LEU A 437 -54.36 -10.64 -43.63
N GLU A 438 -53.86 -11.89 -43.62
CA GLU A 438 -54.53 -13.18 -43.81
C GLU A 438 -53.75 -14.38 -43.19
N VAL A 439 -54.48 -15.45 -42.81
CA VAL A 439 -54.14 -16.91 -42.63
C VAL A 439 -52.73 -17.42 -42.25
N HIS A 440 -52.55 -18.58 -41.58
CA HIS A 440 -53.27 -19.38 -40.56
C HIS A 440 -52.32 -20.57 -40.18
N GLU A 441 -52.58 -21.22 -39.04
CA GLU A 441 -52.34 -22.64 -38.62
C GLU A 441 -51.31 -23.55 -39.39
N ASP A 442 -50.57 -24.47 -38.74
CA ASP A 442 -51.13 -25.55 -37.88
C ASP A 442 -50.11 -26.16 -36.86
N LEU A 443 -50.54 -27.19 -36.10
CA LEU A 443 -49.87 -27.75 -34.89
C LEU A 443 -49.25 -29.19 -35.09
N PRO A 444 -48.82 -29.98 -34.06
CA PRO A 444 -47.65 -30.89 -34.14
C PRO A 444 -47.99 -32.37 -34.41
N PRO A 445 -47.02 -33.29 -34.35
CA PRO A 445 -46.94 -34.17 -33.16
C PRO A 445 -45.52 -34.64 -32.74
N SER A 446 -45.45 -35.55 -31.77
CA SER A 446 -44.24 -36.16 -31.16
C SER A 446 -44.02 -37.63 -31.55
N LEU A 447 -42.79 -38.17 -31.36
CA LEU A 447 -42.46 -39.35 -30.52
C LEU A 447 -41.05 -39.97 -30.77
N ASP A 448 -40.48 -40.53 -29.69
CA ASP A 448 -39.59 -41.70 -29.53
C ASP A 448 -38.23 -41.92 -30.27
N ALA A 449 -37.17 -41.91 -29.45
CA ALA A 449 -36.10 -42.93 -29.25
C ALA A 449 -35.15 -43.41 -30.40
N VAL A 450 -33.85 -43.49 -30.08
CA VAL A 450 -32.97 -44.70 -30.14
C VAL A 450 -31.50 -44.34 -29.77
N SER A 451 -30.75 -45.26 -29.17
CA SER A 451 -29.31 -45.13 -28.86
C SER A 451 -28.45 -46.14 -29.65
N PRO A 452 -27.17 -45.84 -29.89
CA PRO A 452 -26.12 -46.85 -29.98
C PRO A 452 -24.96 -46.60 -28.98
N SER A 453 -23.99 -47.51 -28.90
CA SER A 453 -23.10 -47.66 -27.74
C SER A 453 -21.68 -48.15 -28.04
N VAL A 454 -20.68 -47.60 -27.32
CA VAL A 454 -19.37 -48.22 -26.95
C VAL A 454 -18.35 -48.41 -28.11
N PRO A 455 -17.01 -48.42 -27.88
CA PRO A 455 -16.21 -48.14 -26.67
C PRO A 455 -15.26 -46.91 -26.78
N MET A 456 -14.73 -46.46 -25.63
CA MET A 456 -13.40 -45.82 -25.55
C MET A 456 -12.36 -46.91 -25.24
N ALA A 457 -11.15 -46.80 -25.79
CA ALA A 457 -10.07 -47.74 -25.51
C ALA A 457 -9.24 -47.31 -24.30
N GLU A 458 -8.91 -48.25 -23.41
CA GLU A 458 -7.92 -48.06 -22.35
C GLU A 458 -6.51 -48.11 -22.95
N VAL A 459 -5.64 -47.19 -22.52
CA VAL A 459 -4.19 -47.29 -22.75
C VAL A 459 -3.49 -47.14 -21.41
N GLU A 460 -3.16 -48.28 -20.82
CA GLU A 460 -2.38 -48.38 -19.59
C GLU A 460 -0.91 -48.06 -19.88
N VAL A 461 -0.35 -47.03 -19.23
CA VAL A 461 1.09 -46.73 -19.28
C VAL A 461 1.68 -46.73 -17.87
N VAL A 462 1.84 -47.96 -17.38
CA VAL A 462 3.00 -48.47 -16.62
C VAL A 462 3.81 -47.42 -15.85
N ALA A 463 3.64 -47.40 -14.52
CA ALA A 463 4.64 -46.81 -13.64
C ALA A 463 5.94 -47.65 -13.68
N GLN A 464 7.08 -46.99 -13.91
CA GLN A 464 8.41 -47.56 -13.64
C GLN A 464 9.12 -46.72 -12.58
N SER A 465 9.83 -47.39 -11.68
CA SER A 465 10.45 -46.80 -10.50
C SER A 465 11.93 -47.11 -10.41
N ALA A 466 12.66 -46.20 -9.75
CA ALA A 466 14.07 -46.35 -9.33
C ALA A 466 15.13 -46.36 -10.47
N PRO A 467 16.42 -46.09 -10.15
CA PRO A 467 16.99 -45.83 -8.83
C PRO A 467 17.54 -44.40 -8.61
N MET A 468 17.79 -44.10 -7.33
CA MET A 468 18.58 -42.94 -6.89
C MET A 468 20.04 -43.07 -7.31
N ALA A 469 20.71 -41.92 -7.45
CA ALA A 469 22.16 -41.82 -7.35
C ALA A 469 22.48 -40.90 -6.17
N GLU A 470 23.12 -41.45 -5.13
CA GLU A 470 23.55 -40.69 -3.96
C GLU A 470 24.87 -39.96 -4.28
N ALA A 471 24.98 -38.71 -3.84
CA ALA A 471 26.22 -37.93 -3.89
C ALA A 471 26.42 -37.26 -2.52
N GLU A 472 27.25 -37.87 -1.67
CA GLU A 472 27.66 -37.25 -0.41
C GLU A 472 28.42 -35.93 -0.65
N LEU A 473 27.96 -34.87 -0.01
CA LEU A 473 28.69 -33.61 0.15
C LEU A 473 28.64 -33.20 1.62
N ALA A 474 29.77 -33.31 2.30
CA ALA A 474 29.89 -33.06 3.73
C ALA A 474 29.76 -31.56 4.07
N PRO A 475 29.14 -31.20 5.21
CA PRO A 475 29.03 -29.81 5.63
C PRO A 475 30.40 -29.22 6.06
N PRO A 476 30.68 -27.93 5.79
CA PRO A 476 31.91 -27.28 6.19
C PRO A 476 32.02 -27.09 7.72
N SER A 477 33.25 -27.08 8.22
CA SER A 477 33.58 -27.05 9.65
C SER A 477 33.32 -25.68 10.33
N ALA A 478 32.71 -25.70 11.51
CA ALA A 478 32.62 -24.54 12.39
C ALA A 478 33.98 -24.21 13.07
N PRO A 479 34.28 -22.93 13.36
CA PRO A 479 35.45 -22.52 14.13
C PRO A 479 35.33 -22.90 15.64
N PRO A 480 36.45 -22.97 16.38
CA PRO A 480 36.47 -23.53 17.73
C PRO A 480 35.93 -22.59 18.80
N ALA A 481 35.21 -23.14 19.78
CA ALA A 481 34.87 -22.46 21.03
C ALA A 481 36.02 -22.53 22.05
N GLU A 482 36.37 -21.41 22.67
CA GLU A 482 37.31 -21.39 23.80
C GLU A 482 36.66 -21.92 25.09
N LYS A 483 37.48 -22.51 25.96
CA LYS A 483 37.04 -23.07 27.24
C LYS A 483 37.15 -22.05 28.36
N LEU A 484 36.11 -21.95 29.20
CA LEU A 484 36.23 -21.43 30.56
C LEU A 484 35.50 -22.33 31.55
N GLN A 485 36.16 -22.62 32.69
CA GLN A 485 35.78 -23.62 33.68
C GLN A 485 36.39 -23.24 35.05
N VAL A 486 35.86 -23.66 36.21
CA VAL A 486 34.61 -24.41 36.45
C VAL A 486 33.51 -23.42 36.93
N GLU A 487 32.72 -23.48 38.01
CA GLU A 487 32.45 -24.40 39.13
C GLU A 487 30.92 -24.60 39.26
N ALA A 488 30.49 -25.58 40.06
CA ALA A 488 29.06 -25.90 40.26
C ALA A 488 28.77 -26.37 41.70
N LEU A 489 27.57 -26.05 42.20
CA LEU A 489 26.94 -26.60 43.40
C LEU A 489 25.43 -26.67 43.11
N LEU A 490 24.88 -27.77 42.57
CA LEU A 490 24.57 -29.07 43.22
C LEU A 490 23.66 -28.97 44.45
N THR A 491 22.35 -29.20 44.22
CA THR A 491 21.47 -30.22 44.87
C THR A 491 20.16 -30.23 44.06
N THR A 492 19.76 -31.28 43.32
CA THR A 492 19.05 -32.51 43.77
C THR A 492 17.74 -32.22 44.53
N ASN A 493 16.57 -32.81 44.21
CA ASN A 493 16.28 -33.96 43.33
C ASN A 493 14.81 -34.01 42.83
N HIS A 494 14.66 -34.60 41.63
CA HIS A 494 13.59 -35.49 41.10
C HIS A 494 12.13 -35.55 41.63
N ALA A 495 11.25 -35.93 40.67
CA ALA A 495 10.05 -36.78 40.80
C ALA A 495 8.75 -36.17 41.36
N ASP A 496 7.54 -36.56 40.91
CA ASP A 496 7.09 -37.12 39.61
C ASP A 496 5.54 -37.14 39.52
N ALA A 497 4.99 -37.58 38.38
CA ALA A 497 3.65 -38.18 38.18
C ALA A 497 2.34 -37.34 38.33
N MET A 498 1.70 -37.13 37.17
CA MET A 498 0.30 -37.50 36.80
C MET A 498 -0.96 -37.07 37.62
N GLU A 499 -1.86 -36.41 36.87
CA GLU A 499 -3.32 -36.68 36.68
C GLU A 499 -4.15 -37.43 37.75
N VAL A 500 -5.34 -36.89 38.07
CA VAL A 500 -6.67 -37.48 37.73
C VAL A 500 -7.82 -36.52 38.14
N GLU A 501 -8.98 -36.65 37.50
CA GLU A 501 -10.22 -35.88 37.75
C GLU A 501 -10.96 -36.27 39.06
N GLU A 502 -11.83 -35.41 39.61
CA GLU A 502 -13.30 -35.60 39.49
C GLU A 502 -14.10 -34.38 40.05
N GLN A 503 -15.43 -34.47 40.02
CA GLN A 503 -16.39 -33.42 40.35
C GLN A 503 -17.01 -33.60 41.74
N SER A 504 -17.70 -32.57 42.30
CA SER A 504 -19.13 -32.65 42.67
C SER A 504 -19.60 -31.65 43.77
N GLN A 505 -20.47 -30.72 43.35
CA GLN A 505 -21.73 -30.25 44.00
C GLN A 505 -21.76 -29.66 45.44
N ARG A 506 -22.92 -29.04 45.76
CA ARG A 506 -23.22 -28.24 46.97
C ARG A 506 -24.00 -29.06 48.03
N PRO A 507 -24.25 -28.52 49.23
CA PRO A 507 -25.56 -27.85 49.42
C PRO A 507 -25.52 -26.55 50.27
N GLY A 508 -26.59 -25.75 50.22
CA GLY A 508 -26.90 -24.69 51.19
C GLY A 508 -28.06 -25.10 52.12
N PRO A 509 -28.45 -24.27 53.11
CA PRO A 509 -29.88 -23.86 53.14
C PRO A 509 -30.23 -22.49 53.79
N ILE A 510 -31.20 -21.79 53.18
CA ILE A 510 -32.43 -21.19 53.79
C ILE A 510 -32.38 -19.86 54.63
N ALA A 511 -33.30 -18.96 54.24
CA ALA A 511 -33.98 -17.88 55.00
C ALA A 511 -33.20 -16.63 55.50
N ASP A 512 -33.85 -15.49 55.82
CA ASP A 512 -35.04 -14.77 55.28
C ASP A 512 -35.08 -13.39 55.99
N GLY A 513 -35.65 -12.33 55.39
CA GLY A 513 -35.75 -11.01 56.04
C GLY A 513 -36.00 -9.81 55.10
N SER A 514 -36.90 -8.91 55.48
CA SER A 514 -37.55 -7.94 54.58
C SER A 514 -37.34 -6.45 54.92
N ILE A 515 -37.04 -5.65 53.90
CA ILE A 515 -37.57 -4.30 53.56
C ILE A 515 -37.54 -3.18 54.64
N GLN A 516 -36.81 -2.09 54.36
CA GLN A 516 -37.23 -0.65 54.34
C GLN A 516 -35.97 0.23 54.06
N GLU A 517 -35.89 1.02 52.99
CA GLU A 517 -36.48 2.35 52.68
C GLU A 517 -35.81 3.57 53.36
N GLY A 518 -35.35 4.54 52.52
CA GLY A 518 -35.37 5.99 52.84
C GLY A 518 -34.04 6.73 53.08
N GLY A 519 -33.88 7.92 52.45
CA GLY A 519 -33.40 9.11 53.17
C GLY A 519 -31.99 9.69 52.91
N GLU A 520 -31.75 10.24 51.72
CA GLU A 520 -31.09 11.54 51.44
C GLU A 520 -30.03 12.20 52.38
N THR A 521 -28.85 12.48 51.79
CA THR A 521 -28.09 13.77 51.79
C THR A 521 -27.11 14.23 52.90
N SER A 522 -25.93 14.66 52.42
CA SER A 522 -25.20 15.93 52.72
C SER A 522 -23.90 15.96 53.59
N HIS A 523 -23.03 16.90 53.16
CA HIS A 523 -21.86 17.55 53.77
C HIS A 523 -20.54 16.83 54.16
N GLU A 524 -19.56 17.07 53.29
CA GLU A 524 -18.16 17.47 53.49
C GLU A 524 -17.59 17.70 54.92
N ALA A 525 -16.35 17.24 55.11
CA ALA A 525 -15.25 18.05 55.66
C ALA A 525 -13.92 17.56 55.03
N ALA A 526 -12.93 18.44 54.86
CA ALA A 526 -11.71 18.17 54.06
C ALA A 526 -10.40 18.54 54.80
N ILE A 527 -9.32 18.72 54.02
CA ILE A 527 -7.98 19.32 54.36
C ILE A 527 -6.90 18.26 54.70
N ALA A 528 -5.66 18.29 54.16
CA ALA A 528 -4.95 19.37 53.46
C ALA A 528 -4.09 18.92 52.24
N ALA A 529 -3.86 19.86 51.32
CA ALA A 529 -2.66 19.96 50.50
C ALA A 529 -2.30 21.46 50.29
N THR A 530 -1.02 21.82 50.21
CA THR A 530 -0.52 23.20 50.10
C THR A 530 0.00 23.48 48.68
N ALA A 531 -0.62 24.40 47.92
CA ALA A 531 -0.34 25.86 47.84
C ALA A 531 0.95 26.19 47.04
N TYR A 532 0.89 26.85 45.85
CA TYR A 532 0.52 28.27 45.53
C TYR A 532 1.65 29.30 45.84
N PRO A 533 1.71 30.52 45.24
CA PRO A 533 0.65 31.32 44.58
C PRO A 533 1.03 31.93 43.19
N LEU A 534 0.57 33.13 42.78
CA LEU A 534 -0.69 33.43 42.04
C LEU A 534 -0.60 34.82 41.32
N SER A 535 -0.95 34.92 40.03
CA SER A 535 -1.57 36.12 39.38
C SER A 535 -1.99 35.77 37.93
N GLY A 536 -3.14 36.16 37.36
CA GLY A 536 -4.16 37.19 37.72
C GLY A 536 -4.02 38.41 36.79
N CYS A 537 -5.03 38.97 36.10
CA CYS A 537 -6.52 38.91 36.11
C CYS A 537 -7.02 38.89 34.63
N GLY A 538 -8.22 38.49 34.16
CA GLY A 538 -9.62 38.70 34.59
C GLY A 538 -10.31 39.80 33.74
N ALA A 539 -11.60 39.79 33.37
CA ALA A 539 -12.66 38.77 33.49
C ALA A 539 -13.92 39.12 32.59
N VAL A 540 -14.67 38.08 32.15
CA VAL A 540 -16.09 37.98 31.65
C VAL A 540 -16.76 39.13 30.84
N GLY A 541 -17.44 38.77 29.73
CA GLY A 541 -18.51 39.55 29.09
C GLY A 541 -19.20 38.82 27.92
N ASP A 542 -20.55 38.72 27.94
CA ASP A 542 -21.39 37.98 26.97
C ASP A 542 -22.14 38.93 25.98
N GLY A 543 -22.63 38.44 24.83
CA GLY A 543 -23.62 39.17 24.00
C GLY A 543 -23.47 39.15 22.47
N THR A 544 -24.03 38.14 21.82
CA THR A 544 -24.77 38.15 20.51
C THR A 544 -24.52 39.20 19.39
N ALA A 545 -24.30 38.68 18.17
CA ALA A 545 -24.84 39.13 16.86
C ALA A 545 -24.33 40.44 16.18
N GLY A 546 -24.41 40.48 14.84
CA GLY A 546 -24.44 41.73 14.05
C GLY A 546 -23.47 41.80 12.85
N ALA A 547 -24.00 41.84 11.63
CA ALA A 547 -23.25 41.85 10.37
C ALA A 547 -22.63 43.21 9.95
N ALA A 548 -21.57 43.12 9.13
CA ALA A 548 -21.12 44.09 8.11
C ALA A 548 -20.56 45.47 8.54
N GLY A 549 -19.65 46.03 7.71
CA GLY A 549 -19.27 47.45 7.78
C GLY A 549 -17.84 47.78 7.33
N ALA A 550 -17.69 48.51 6.22
CA ALA A 550 -16.42 48.93 5.63
C ALA A 550 -15.52 49.79 6.56
N GLY A 551 -14.20 49.62 6.43
CA GLY A 551 -13.17 50.32 7.21
C GLY A 551 -12.84 51.76 6.81
N THR A 552 -11.67 52.23 7.23
CA THR A 552 -11.00 53.46 6.78
C THR A 552 -9.48 53.32 6.90
N ASP A 553 -8.74 53.94 5.97
CA ASP A 553 -7.31 54.25 6.16
C ASP A 553 -7.11 55.34 7.21
N LEU A 554 -5.94 55.35 7.88
CA LEU A 554 -5.20 56.59 8.08
C LEU A 554 -3.72 56.30 8.39
N SER A 555 -2.83 56.95 7.64
CA SER A 555 -1.38 56.84 7.76
C SER A 555 -0.79 58.09 8.41
N VAL A 556 0.22 57.90 9.27
CA VAL A 556 1.12 58.97 9.72
C VAL A 556 2.53 58.39 9.79
N SER A 557 3.49 59.06 9.13
CA SER A 557 4.92 58.81 9.29
C SER A 557 5.53 59.84 10.23
N VAL A 558 6.54 59.43 11.00
CA VAL A 558 7.50 60.33 11.63
C VAL A 558 8.89 59.73 11.44
N CYS A 559 9.76 60.46 10.76
CA CYS A 559 11.19 60.13 10.66
C CYS A 559 11.94 60.81 11.82
N GLN A 560 12.98 60.17 12.33
CA GLN A 560 14.07 60.86 13.02
C GLN A 560 15.41 60.34 12.49
N HIS A 561 16.26 61.26 12.04
CA HIS A 561 17.70 61.01 11.92
C HIS A 561 18.37 61.36 13.25
N THR A 562 19.43 60.63 13.57
CA THR A 562 20.68 61.23 14.04
C THR A 562 21.82 60.46 13.38
N ASP A 563 22.68 61.18 12.68
CA ASP A 563 23.93 60.68 12.11
C ASP A 563 24.94 60.40 13.23
N ASP A 564 25.88 59.50 12.97
CA ASP A 564 27.27 59.64 13.44
C ASP A 564 28.19 58.99 12.39
N GLN A 565 29.26 59.69 12.03
CA GLN A 565 30.29 59.22 11.09
C GLN A 565 31.52 58.73 11.85
N ASP A 566 32.25 57.78 11.27
CA ASP A 566 33.69 57.67 11.49
C ASP A 566 34.36 57.28 10.16
N ASP A 567 35.42 57.99 9.79
CA ASP A 567 36.04 57.93 8.46
C ASP A 567 37.38 57.16 8.52
N GLY A 568 37.58 56.21 7.60
CA GLY A 568 38.80 55.40 7.50
C GLY A 568 39.11 55.05 6.05
N ASP A 569 40.09 55.74 5.46
CA ASP A 569 40.25 55.89 4.00
C ASP A 569 41.55 55.23 3.44
N VAL A 570 41.65 55.21 2.11
CA VAL A 570 42.81 55.02 1.21
C VAL A 570 43.43 53.62 1.05
N LEU A 571 43.25 53.00 -0.13
CA LEU A 571 44.28 52.84 -1.20
C LEU A 571 43.83 51.92 -2.38
N GLU A 572 44.45 52.07 -3.57
CA GLU A 572 43.97 51.55 -4.87
C GLU A 572 44.79 50.38 -5.49
N GLY A 573 44.08 49.36 -6.01
CA GLY A 573 44.40 48.56 -7.23
C GLY A 573 45.69 47.73 -7.31
N PRO A 574 46.01 47.12 -8.49
CA PRO A 574 45.18 46.87 -9.68
C PRO A 574 45.22 45.40 -10.21
N SER A 575 44.52 45.11 -11.32
CA SER A 575 44.41 43.78 -11.96
C SER A 575 45.41 43.51 -13.10
N PRO A 576 45.64 42.23 -13.47
CA PRO A 576 45.78 41.78 -14.87
C PRO A 576 44.83 40.59 -15.18
N LEU A 577 44.17 40.40 -16.34
CA LEU A 577 44.46 40.52 -17.79
C LEU A 577 44.71 39.16 -18.52
N GLU A 578 43.59 38.60 -18.99
CA GLU A 578 43.28 37.81 -20.20
C GLU A 578 44.32 36.99 -21.04
N ALA A 579 43.81 35.81 -21.48
CA ALA A 579 43.90 35.22 -22.85
C ALA A 579 45.24 34.61 -23.35
N PRO A 580 45.25 33.85 -24.49
CA PRO A 580 44.16 33.43 -25.39
C PRO A 580 44.05 31.90 -25.64
N ALA A 581 43.10 31.50 -26.49
CA ALA A 581 42.90 30.11 -26.98
C ALA A 581 43.48 29.87 -28.39
N ALA A 582 43.52 28.60 -28.84
CA ALA A 582 43.87 28.20 -30.21
C ALA A 582 43.11 26.93 -30.67
N THR A 583 42.97 26.74 -31.99
CA THR A 583 42.05 25.76 -32.63
C THR A 583 42.71 24.88 -33.70
N ALA A 584 42.32 23.59 -33.77
CA ALA A 584 42.31 22.70 -34.96
C ALA A 584 41.59 21.39 -34.53
N CYS A 585 40.64 20.74 -35.25
CA CYS A 585 40.68 20.04 -36.55
C CYS A 585 41.90 19.09 -36.75
N ASP A 586 41.78 17.88 -37.30
CA ASP A 586 40.85 17.38 -38.33
C ASP A 586 40.47 15.88 -38.13
N ALA A 587 39.75 15.27 -39.07
CA ALA A 587 39.18 13.91 -39.00
C ALA A 587 40.03 12.78 -39.61
N SER A 588 39.70 11.51 -39.30
CA SER A 588 39.52 10.41 -40.28
C SER A 588 39.23 9.04 -39.63
N ASP A 589 38.45 8.20 -40.32
CA ASP A 589 38.20 6.79 -39.95
C ASP A 589 39.40 5.87 -40.25
N THR A 590 39.52 4.75 -39.54
CA THR A 590 39.97 3.48 -40.16
C THR A 590 39.64 2.26 -39.29
N ASP A 591 38.97 1.26 -39.87
CA ASP A 591 38.90 -0.10 -39.31
C ASP A 591 40.27 -0.78 -39.33
N MET A 592 40.62 -1.50 -38.26
CA MET A 592 41.38 -2.76 -38.36
C MET A 592 41.05 -3.72 -37.23
N VAL A 593 41.23 -5.01 -37.50
CA VAL A 593 40.70 -6.14 -36.71
C VAL A 593 41.86 -7.10 -36.35
N VAL A 594 41.62 -7.99 -35.37
CA VAL A 594 42.30 -9.28 -35.10
C VAL A 594 43.46 -9.30 -34.06
N SER A 595 43.37 -10.30 -33.17
CA SER A 595 44.41 -10.94 -32.34
C SER A 595 45.04 -10.21 -31.13
N ALA A 596 44.50 -10.56 -29.96
CA ALA A 596 45.15 -11.43 -28.96
C ALA A 596 46.67 -11.33 -28.71
N ASN A 597 47.03 -10.99 -27.46
CA ASN A 597 48.02 -11.75 -26.67
C ASN A 597 47.98 -11.39 -25.17
N THR A 598 47.67 -12.37 -24.33
CA THR A 598 48.20 -12.50 -22.95
C THR A 598 49.48 -13.35 -23.03
N PRO A 599 50.51 -13.15 -22.19
CA PRO A 599 50.46 -13.70 -20.82
C PRO A 599 51.31 -12.95 -19.76
N ALA A 600 51.38 -13.52 -18.54
CA ALA A 600 52.21 -13.15 -17.38
C ALA A 600 51.87 -11.79 -16.71
N ALA A 601 51.64 -11.66 -15.41
CA ALA A 601 51.96 -12.46 -14.22
C ALA A 601 53.44 -12.46 -13.79
N GLU A 602 53.80 -11.46 -12.96
CA GLU A 602 54.82 -11.57 -11.91
C GLU A 602 54.18 -11.19 -10.57
N ALA A 603 54.76 -11.67 -9.46
CA ALA A 603 54.19 -11.52 -8.12
C ALA A 603 55.19 -10.88 -7.15
N ARG A 604 54.69 -10.04 -6.24
CA ARG A 604 55.32 -9.73 -4.95
C ARG A 604 54.34 -9.15 -3.94
#